data_AF-A0A7C5SX62-F1
#
_entry.id   AF-A0A7C5SX62-F1
#
_cell.length_a   1.000
_cell.length_b   1.000
_cell.length_c   1.000
_cell.angle_alpha   90.00
_cell.angle_beta   90.00
_cell.angle_gamma   90.00
#
_symmetry.space_group_name_H-M   'P 1'
#
loop_
_entity.id
_entity.type
_entity.pdbx_description
1 polymer ?
#
loop_
_entity_poly.entity_id
_entity_poly.type
_entity_poly.pdbx_seq_one_letter_code
_entity_poly.pdbx_strand_id
1 'polypeptide(L)'
;MGDNVKIPINEPYDLSLTLYPSFNLAFFEKKGNTWLKIVGSHLGLKLSLKKHFLSANIDDTEAVLNYSGLWFNPAMYIGDINNQFKDAVLELIRFYGKLRLSINPYDKEAMFVTIVLSQRTDFHVNVIRWVKKIFSKEKPDFSIGSSYQLRRAREAYCSCIEVLRKDVTKEYSDLWCLRKDLLSKCRNVGVKTVDAYLLFTRRNATWLAPVDIHFKRFIHYIFNVKKENPRKNYCIKYLCHKCPFKDKCATYWALKSFGKLAGWIQTVAYVHDKLYCSKRKCSICSLIRFCRGKLD
;
A
#
# COMPACT_ATOMS: atom_id res chain seq x y z
N MET A 1 16.54 -30.84 6.19
CA MET A 1 15.13 -30.39 6.12
C MET A 1 15.14 -28.94 6.51
N GLY A 2 14.98 -28.00 5.57
CA GLY A 2 15.18 -26.57 5.85
C GLY A 2 14.19 -26.09 6.91
N ASP A 3 14.70 -25.37 7.90
CA ASP A 3 13.89 -24.83 9.00
C ASP A 3 12.79 -23.93 8.45
N ASN A 4 11.56 -24.24 8.86
CA ASN A 4 10.38 -23.49 8.46
C ASN A 4 10.11 -22.42 9.51
N VAL A 5 10.12 -21.14 9.13
CA VAL A 5 9.66 -20.07 10.01
C VAL A 5 8.19 -20.31 10.38
N LYS A 6 7.88 -20.21 11.67
CA LYS A 6 6.53 -20.24 12.23
C LYS A 6 6.31 -18.97 13.05
N ILE A 7 5.44 -18.09 12.57
CA ILE A 7 5.09 -16.85 13.28
C ILE A 7 3.78 -17.08 14.02
N PRO A 8 3.76 -16.98 15.37
CA PRO A 8 2.53 -17.09 16.14
C PRO A 8 1.59 -15.92 15.84
N ILE A 9 0.29 -16.21 15.82
CA ILE A 9 -0.75 -15.22 15.57
C ILE A 9 -1.60 -15.11 16.83
N ASN A 10 -1.37 -14.05 17.60
CA ASN A 10 -2.03 -13.81 18.88
C ASN A 10 -3.28 -12.93 18.75
N GLU A 11 -3.54 -12.41 17.57
CA GLU A 11 -4.63 -11.48 17.28
C GLU A 11 -5.38 -11.90 16.02
N PRO A 12 -6.63 -11.43 15.81
CA PRO A 12 -7.33 -11.65 14.56
C PRO A 12 -6.48 -11.23 13.35
N TYR A 13 -6.36 -12.13 12.37
CA TYR A 13 -5.56 -11.92 11.17
C TYR A 13 -6.13 -12.68 9.97
N ASP A 14 -6.06 -12.06 8.80
CA ASP A 14 -6.41 -12.69 7.53
C ASP A 14 -5.38 -12.29 6.44
N LEU A 15 -4.58 -13.27 6.01
CA LEU A 15 -3.56 -13.10 4.97
C LEU A 15 -4.18 -12.77 3.61
N SER A 16 -5.34 -13.35 3.26
CA SER A 16 -5.99 -13.09 1.98
C SER A 16 -6.53 -11.65 1.96
N LEU A 17 -7.16 -11.22 3.05
CA LEU A 17 -7.62 -9.84 3.22
C LEU A 17 -6.47 -8.85 3.20
N THR A 18 -5.31 -9.22 3.76
CA THR A 18 -4.09 -8.39 3.80
C THR A 18 -3.40 -8.25 2.44
N LEU A 19 -3.32 -9.34 1.67
CA LEU A 19 -2.74 -9.30 0.33
C LEU A 19 -3.68 -8.64 -0.68
N TYR A 20 -5.00 -8.83 -0.57
CA TYR A 20 -5.98 -8.34 -1.54
C TYR A 20 -5.80 -6.85 -1.94
N PRO A 21 -5.70 -5.88 -1.01
CA PRO A 21 -5.52 -4.48 -1.36
C PRO A 21 -4.06 -4.08 -1.59
N SER A 22 -3.09 -4.96 -1.31
CA SER A 22 -1.67 -4.66 -1.43
C SER A 22 -1.17 -4.89 -2.85
N PHE A 23 -0.22 -4.05 -3.28
CA PHE A 23 0.52 -4.28 -4.51
C PHE A 23 1.33 -5.57 -4.49
N ASN A 24 1.63 -6.11 -3.29
CA ASN A 24 2.26 -7.42 -3.14
C ASN A 24 1.46 -8.55 -3.79
N LEU A 25 0.14 -8.42 -3.96
CA LEU A 25 -0.65 -9.45 -4.63
C LEU A 25 -0.12 -9.84 -6.01
N ALA A 26 0.48 -8.89 -6.74
CA ALA A 26 1.05 -9.14 -8.07
C ALA A 26 2.25 -10.10 -8.06
N PHE A 27 2.85 -10.32 -6.89
CA PHE A 27 4.04 -11.15 -6.69
C PHE A 27 3.70 -12.57 -6.23
N PHE A 28 2.42 -12.82 -5.92
CA PHE A 28 1.97 -14.07 -5.35
C PHE A 28 0.91 -14.76 -6.21
N GLU A 29 0.80 -16.06 -6.02
CA GLU A 29 -0.26 -16.89 -6.56
C GLU A 29 -0.86 -17.74 -5.45
N LYS A 30 -2.19 -17.76 -5.36
CA LYS A 30 -2.90 -18.59 -4.40
C LYS A 30 -3.09 -19.98 -4.96
N LYS A 31 -2.60 -21.00 -4.24
CA LYS A 31 -2.82 -22.43 -4.53
C LYS A 31 -3.43 -23.09 -3.29
N GLY A 32 -4.75 -23.29 -3.31
CA GLY A 32 -5.52 -23.73 -2.14
C GLY A 32 -5.34 -22.76 -0.97
N ASN A 33 -4.79 -23.27 0.15
CA ASN A 33 -4.53 -22.50 1.38
C ASN A 33 -3.11 -21.92 1.46
N THR A 34 -2.35 -21.96 0.37
CA THR A 34 -0.96 -21.51 0.31
C THR A 34 -0.81 -20.37 -0.69
N TRP A 35 -0.04 -19.34 -0.33
CA TRP A 35 0.38 -18.26 -1.21
C TRP A 35 1.83 -18.48 -1.63
N LEU A 36 2.06 -18.66 -2.92
CA LEU A 36 3.37 -18.89 -3.52
C LEU A 36 3.91 -17.59 -4.12
N LYS A 37 5.11 -17.16 -3.73
CA LYS A 37 5.80 -16.04 -4.35
C LYS A 37 6.43 -16.47 -5.67
N ILE A 38 6.13 -15.73 -6.74
CA ILE A 38 6.45 -16.09 -8.13
C ILE A 38 7.13 -14.97 -8.93
N VAL A 39 7.37 -13.82 -8.33
CA VAL A 39 8.09 -12.68 -8.94
C VAL A 39 9.12 -12.17 -7.95
N GLY A 40 10.35 -11.89 -8.39
CA GLY A 40 11.39 -11.24 -7.59
C GLY A 40 11.99 -12.12 -6.47
N SER A 41 12.69 -11.51 -5.53
CA SER A 41 13.42 -12.12 -4.41
C SER A 41 12.60 -13.17 -3.64
N HIS A 42 13.23 -14.21 -3.10
CA HIS A 42 12.52 -15.32 -2.42
C HIS A 42 11.51 -16.05 -3.32
N LEU A 43 11.84 -16.25 -4.60
CA LEU A 43 11.05 -17.11 -5.49
C LEU A 43 10.83 -18.48 -4.85
N GLY A 44 9.60 -18.98 -4.92
CA GLY A 44 9.25 -20.27 -4.32
C GLY A 44 8.89 -20.20 -2.83
N LEU A 45 8.94 -19.03 -2.20
CA LEU A 45 8.41 -18.83 -0.85
C LEU A 45 6.92 -19.17 -0.81
N LYS A 46 6.52 -19.97 0.17
CA LYS A 46 5.16 -20.43 0.44
C LYS A 46 4.73 -19.88 1.79
N LEU A 47 3.67 -19.08 1.83
CA LEU A 47 3.00 -18.68 3.07
C LEU A 47 1.73 -19.50 3.23
N SER A 48 1.59 -20.19 4.36
CA SER A 48 0.38 -20.94 4.70
C SER A 48 -0.09 -20.56 6.09
N LEU A 49 -1.35 -20.12 6.16
CA LEU A 49 -2.00 -19.77 7.41
C LEU A 49 -2.60 -21.03 8.02
N LYS A 50 -2.10 -21.44 9.19
CA LYS A 50 -2.71 -22.45 10.07
C LYS A 50 -3.34 -21.73 11.27
N LYS A 51 -4.28 -22.37 11.97
CA LYS A 51 -5.17 -21.73 12.97
C LYS A 51 -4.47 -20.69 13.88
N HIS A 52 -3.29 -21.01 14.40
CA HIS A 52 -2.57 -20.15 15.36
C HIS A 52 -1.21 -19.66 14.87
N PHE A 53 -0.80 -19.98 13.64
CA PHE A 53 0.51 -19.58 13.13
C PHE A 53 0.54 -19.46 11.62
N LEU A 54 1.34 -18.50 11.15
CA LEU A 54 1.75 -18.42 9.76
C LEU A 54 3.03 -19.24 9.58
N SER A 55 3.01 -20.24 8.70
CA SER A 55 4.20 -21.00 8.34
C SER A 55 4.77 -20.52 7.01
N ALA A 56 6.10 -20.45 6.93
CA ALA A 56 6.86 -20.20 5.71
C ALA A 56 7.99 -21.22 5.53
N ASN A 57 8.35 -21.50 4.27
CA ASN A 57 9.41 -22.45 3.91
C ASN A 57 10.78 -21.80 3.69
N ILE A 58 11.03 -20.65 4.33
CA ILE A 58 12.32 -19.98 4.31
C ILE A 58 12.71 -19.63 5.75
N ASP A 59 14.01 -19.48 5.98
CA ASP A 59 14.59 -19.01 7.24
C ASP A 59 14.91 -17.50 7.17
N ASP A 60 13.89 -16.69 6.89
CA ASP A 60 13.96 -15.23 6.97
C ASP A 60 12.66 -14.71 7.58
N THR A 61 12.67 -14.55 8.90
CA THR A 61 11.50 -14.08 9.65
C THR A 61 11.09 -12.67 9.24
N GLU A 62 12.06 -11.80 8.92
CA GLU A 62 11.79 -10.42 8.52
C GLU A 62 11.07 -10.34 7.17
N ALA A 63 11.48 -11.16 6.20
CA ALA A 63 10.80 -11.27 4.91
C ALA A 63 9.37 -11.79 5.10
N VAL A 64 9.19 -12.82 5.91
CA VAL A 64 7.85 -13.39 6.21
C VAL A 64 6.96 -12.35 6.88
N LEU A 65 7.47 -11.60 7.86
CA LEU A 65 6.74 -10.50 8.49
C LEU A 65 6.36 -9.43 7.48
N ASN A 66 7.29 -8.98 6.62
CA ASN A 66 7.05 -7.97 5.59
C ASN A 66 5.97 -8.38 4.59
N TYR A 67 6.10 -9.57 4.00
CA TYR A 67 5.15 -10.07 2.99
C TYR A 67 3.78 -10.38 3.59
N SER A 68 3.72 -10.91 4.81
CA SER A 68 2.44 -11.19 5.48
C SER A 68 1.77 -9.94 6.05
N GLY A 69 2.54 -8.88 6.30
CA GLY A 69 2.09 -7.67 6.97
C GLY A 69 2.00 -7.78 8.49
N LEU A 70 2.37 -8.92 9.08
CA LEU A 70 2.33 -9.14 10.54
C LEU A 70 3.28 -8.23 11.33
N TRP A 71 4.23 -7.56 10.68
CA TRP A 71 5.05 -6.51 11.30
C TRP A 71 4.24 -5.29 11.76
N PHE A 72 3.03 -5.08 11.23
CA PHE A 72 2.20 -3.93 11.52
C PHE A 72 0.88 -4.33 12.18
N ASN A 73 0.68 -3.89 13.42
CA ASN A 73 -0.57 -4.04 14.15
C ASN A 73 -1.28 -2.69 14.35
N PRO A 74 -2.44 -2.42 13.69
CA PRO A 74 -3.18 -1.17 13.89
C PRO A 74 -3.56 -0.85 15.34
N ALA A 75 -3.81 -1.86 16.19
CA ALA A 75 -4.21 -1.62 17.58
C ALA A 75 -3.09 -0.92 18.39
N MET A 76 -1.82 -1.14 18.03
CA MET A 76 -0.67 -0.55 18.72
C MET A 76 -0.52 0.96 18.50
N TYR A 77 -1.24 1.53 17.53
CA TYR A 77 -1.07 2.93 17.11
C TYR A 77 -2.29 3.79 17.43
N ILE A 78 -3.19 3.34 18.31
CA ILE A 78 -4.38 4.11 18.73
C ILE A 78 -3.98 5.44 19.39
N GLY A 79 -2.82 5.48 20.07
CA GLY A 79 -2.29 6.69 20.70
C GLY A 79 -1.92 7.82 19.73
N ASP A 80 -1.67 7.50 18.46
CA ASP A 80 -1.29 8.49 17.43
C ASP A 80 -2.51 9.24 16.86
N ILE A 81 -3.73 8.81 17.18
CA ILE A 81 -4.96 9.32 16.57
C ILE A 81 -5.36 10.63 17.22
N ASN A 82 -5.73 11.62 16.40
CA ASN A 82 -6.40 12.82 16.89
C ASN A 82 -7.74 12.44 17.57
N ASN A 83 -7.95 12.89 18.81
CA ASN A 83 -9.14 12.62 19.62
C ASN A 83 -10.47 12.81 18.86
N GLN A 84 -10.54 13.79 17.95
CA GLN A 84 -11.73 14.04 17.13
C GLN A 84 -12.19 12.80 16.32
N PHE A 85 -11.27 11.94 15.91
CA PHE A 85 -11.55 10.80 15.02
C PHE A 85 -11.41 9.45 15.72
N LYS A 86 -11.11 9.44 17.03
CA LYS A 86 -10.76 8.23 17.79
C LYS A 86 -11.86 7.18 17.74
N ASP A 87 -13.12 7.56 17.96
CA ASP A 87 -14.25 6.62 17.97
C ASP A 87 -14.46 5.93 16.61
N ALA A 88 -14.37 6.71 15.52
CA ALA A 88 -14.47 6.16 14.18
C ALA A 88 -13.33 5.18 13.90
N VAL A 89 -12.09 5.53 14.26
CA VAL A 89 -10.92 4.65 14.04
C VAL A 89 -10.97 3.40 14.92
N LEU A 90 -11.44 3.48 16.17
CA LEU A 90 -11.65 2.31 17.01
C LEU A 90 -12.65 1.33 16.36
N GLU A 91 -13.72 1.84 15.76
CA GLU A 91 -14.65 1.00 15.01
C GLU A 91 -13.99 0.40 13.75
N LEU A 92 -13.13 1.15 13.05
CA LEU A 92 -12.35 0.59 11.94
C LEU A 92 -11.48 -0.56 12.41
N ILE A 93 -10.79 -0.43 13.54
CA ILE A 93 -9.94 -1.50 14.10
C ILE A 93 -10.78 -2.70 14.48
N ARG A 94 -11.98 -2.49 15.06
CA ARG A 94 -12.90 -3.58 15.39
C ARG A 94 -13.30 -4.41 14.17
N PHE A 95 -13.61 -3.76 13.05
CA PHE A 95 -14.07 -4.45 11.84
C PHE A 95 -12.95 -4.93 10.92
N TYR A 96 -11.89 -4.14 10.79
CA TYR A 96 -10.78 -4.39 9.87
C TYR A 96 -9.48 -4.79 10.56
N GLY A 97 -9.47 -5.07 11.87
CA GLY A 97 -8.25 -5.43 12.61
C GLY A 97 -7.51 -6.67 12.07
N LYS A 98 -8.23 -7.55 11.35
CA LYS A 98 -7.64 -8.70 10.63
C LYS A 98 -6.78 -8.29 9.42
N LEU A 99 -7.02 -7.11 8.85
CA LEU A 99 -6.26 -6.52 7.76
C LEU A 99 -4.96 -5.91 8.31
N ARG A 100 -3.81 -6.33 7.77
CA ARG A 100 -2.50 -5.76 8.12
C ARG A 100 -1.89 -5.01 6.93
N LEU A 101 -0.63 -4.57 7.03
CA LEU A 101 0.09 -3.86 5.95
C LEU A 101 1.16 -4.73 5.32
N SER A 102 0.85 -5.40 4.21
CA SER A 102 1.83 -6.18 3.44
C SER A 102 2.72 -5.28 2.58
N ILE A 103 4.04 -5.35 2.77
CA ILE A 103 5.05 -4.54 2.07
C ILE A 103 6.12 -5.42 1.41
N ASN A 104 6.87 -4.88 0.46
CA ASN A 104 7.97 -5.57 -0.19
C ASN A 104 9.20 -4.66 -0.33
N PRO A 105 10.08 -4.66 0.68
CA PRO A 105 11.32 -3.88 0.63
C PRO A 105 12.40 -4.52 -0.27
N TYR A 106 12.20 -5.76 -0.72
CA TYR A 106 13.20 -6.54 -1.45
C TYR A 106 13.10 -6.35 -2.97
N ASP A 107 11.89 -6.16 -3.50
CA ASP A 107 11.65 -6.04 -4.96
C ASP A 107 11.22 -4.64 -5.37
N LYS A 108 12.02 -3.64 -4.99
CA LYS A 108 11.69 -2.22 -5.15
C LYS A 108 11.39 -1.81 -6.58
N GLU A 109 12.16 -2.31 -7.54
CA GLU A 109 11.95 -2.03 -8.97
C GLU A 109 10.60 -2.57 -9.45
N ALA A 110 10.30 -3.84 -9.15
CA ALA A 110 9.04 -4.47 -9.51
C ALA A 110 7.85 -3.85 -8.76
N MET A 111 8.04 -3.45 -7.50
CA MET A 111 7.01 -2.77 -6.71
C MET A 111 6.68 -1.41 -7.34
N PHE A 112 7.70 -0.63 -7.70
CA PHE A 112 7.52 0.62 -8.41
C PHE A 112 6.75 0.45 -9.73
N VAL A 113 7.14 -0.52 -10.56
CA VAL A 113 6.43 -0.82 -11.82
C VAL A 113 4.98 -1.23 -11.57
N THR A 114 4.72 -2.07 -10.57
CA THR A 114 3.37 -2.49 -10.19
C THR A 114 2.48 -1.30 -9.85
N ILE A 115 2.99 -0.35 -9.06
CA ILE A 115 2.27 0.86 -8.64
C ILE A 115 2.05 1.82 -9.82
N VAL A 116 3.02 1.97 -10.72
CA VAL A 116 2.86 2.79 -11.92
C VAL A 116 1.80 2.19 -12.85
N LEU A 117 1.84 0.87 -13.05
CA LEU A 117 0.85 0.17 -13.88
C LEU A 117 -0.55 0.29 -13.31
N SER A 118 -0.73 0.34 -11.99
CA SER A 118 -2.05 0.47 -11.35
C SER A 118 -2.73 1.82 -11.58
N GLN A 119 -2.08 2.77 -12.26
CA GLN A 119 -2.70 4.03 -12.64
C GLN A 119 -3.75 3.79 -13.74
N ARG A 120 -5.02 4.04 -13.43
CA ARG A 120 -6.14 4.01 -14.40
C ARG A 120 -6.25 2.67 -15.14
N THR A 121 -6.13 1.57 -14.41
CA THR A 121 -6.35 0.23 -14.93
C THR A 121 -6.88 -0.67 -13.82
N ASP A 122 -7.42 -1.83 -14.20
CA ASP A 122 -7.80 -2.86 -13.24
C ASP A 122 -6.56 -3.54 -12.65
N PHE A 123 -6.38 -3.41 -11.33
CA PHE A 123 -5.27 -4.03 -10.62
C PHE A 123 -5.34 -5.56 -10.64
N HIS A 124 -6.51 -6.13 -10.31
CA HIS A 124 -6.68 -7.57 -10.11
C HIS A 124 -6.69 -8.36 -11.43
N VAL A 125 -6.91 -7.69 -12.56
CA VAL A 125 -6.90 -8.32 -13.89
C VAL A 125 -5.65 -7.94 -14.67
N ASN A 126 -5.47 -6.67 -14.99
CA ASN A 126 -4.43 -6.25 -15.94
C ASN A 126 -3.06 -6.15 -15.28
N VAL A 127 -2.96 -5.48 -14.13
CA VAL A 127 -1.67 -5.23 -13.47
C VAL A 127 -1.00 -6.54 -13.07
N ILE A 128 -1.73 -7.42 -12.36
CA ILE A 128 -1.18 -8.72 -11.93
C ILE A 128 -0.65 -9.51 -13.13
N ARG A 129 -1.43 -9.60 -14.22
CA ARG A 129 -1.01 -10.31 -15.44
C ARG A 129 0.24 -9.67 -16.06
N TRP A 130 0.29 -8.34 -16.16
CA TRP A 130 1.42 -7.65 -16.76
C TRP A 130 2.68 -7.77 -15.92
N VAL A 131 2.60 -7.60 -14.60
CA VAL A 131 3.77 -7.71 -13.69
C VAL A 131 4.40 -9.10 -13.80
N LYS A 132 3.60 -10.17 -13.75
CA LYS A 132 4.10 -11.55 -13.92
C LYS A 132 4.84 -11.75 -15.24
N LYS A 133 4.37 -11.12 -16.33
CA LYS A 133 4.99 -11.21 -17.65
C LYS A 133 6.26 -10.36 -17.75
N ILE A 134 6.21 -9.11 -17.30
CA ILE A 134 7.35 -8.18 -17.35
C ILE A 134 8.55 -8.77 -16.62
N PHE A 135 8.33 -9.33 -15.43
CA PHE A 135 9.38 -9.87 -14.57
C PHE A 135 9.51 -11.40 -14.66
N SER A 136 9.09 -12.00 -15.79
CA SER A 136 9.28 -13.44 -16.04
C SER A 136 10.71 -13.82 -16.41
N LYS A 137 11.52 -12.83 -16.80
CA LYS A 137 12.93 -12.95 -17.14
C LYS A 137 13.77 -12.11 -16.17
N GLU A 138 15.08 -12.30 -16.20
CA GLU A 138 16.03 -11.54 -15.36
C GLU A 138 15.91 -10.02 -15.57
N LYS A 139 15.75 -9.58 -16.83
CA LYS A 139 15.53 -8.17 -17.17
C LYS A 139 14.05 -7.90 -17.44
N PRO A 140 13.49 -6.77 -16.96
CA PRO A 140 12.08 -6.45 -17.18
C PRO A 140 11.76 -6.23 -18.66
N ASP A 141 10.79 -7.00 -19.17
CA ASP A 141 10.34 -6.93 -20.55
C ASP A 141 8.99 -6.18 -20.66
N PHE A 142 9.06 -4.92 -21.10
CA PHE A 142 7.86 -4.10 -21.31
C PHE A 142 7.19 -4.33 -22.67
N SER A 143 7.74 -5.19 -23.54
CA SER A 143 7.22 -5.46 -24.90
C SER A 143 6.07 -6.48 -24.94
N ILE A 144 5.49 -6.80 -23.78
CA ILE A 144 4.42 -7.80 -23.59
C ILE A 144 3.04 -7.38 -24.14
N GLY A 145 2.95 -6.23 -24.81
CA GLY A 145 1.73 -5.70 -25.41
C GLY A 145 1.85 -4.23 -25.84
N SER A 146 0.82 -3.72 -26.50
CA SER A 146 0.77 -2.37 -27.08
C SER A 146 0.05 -1.33 -26.20
N SER A 147 -0.37 -1.71 -24.99
CA SER A 147 -1.12 -0.83 -24.09
C SER A 147 -0.33 0.45 -23.73
N TYR A 148 -1.02 1.59 -23.75
CA TYR A 148 -0.45 2.88 -23.34
C TYR A 148 0.15 2.83 -21.93
N GLN A 149 -0.47 2.08 -21.01
CA GLN A 149 0.01 1.88 -19.64
C GLN A 149 1.39 1.20 -19.61
N LEU A 150 1.65 0.22 -20.49
CA LEU A 150 2.95 -0.46 -20.59
C LEU A 150 4.05 0.50 -21.07
N ARG A 151 3.75 1.31 -22.09
CA ARG A 151 4.68 2.35 -22.59
C ARG A 151 5.03 3.35 -21.49
N ARG A 152 4.03 3.87 -20.78
CA ARG A 152 4.26 4.79 -19.65
C ARG A 152 5.05 4.16 -18.51
N ALA A 153 4.80 2.88 -18.21
CA ALA A 153 5.53 2.16 -17.17
C ALA A 153 7.01 2.00 -17.55
N ARG A 154 7.31 1.70 -18.82
CA ARG A 154 8.68 1.68 -19.35
C ARG A 154 9.36 3.04 -19.19
N GLU A 155 8.70 4.12 -19.62
CA GLU A 155 9.23 5.48 -19.49
C GLU A 155 9.50 5.86 -18.02
N ALA A 156 8.56 5.55 -17.13
CA ALA A 156 8.70 5.80 -15.69
C ALA A 156 9.89 5.00 -15.13
N TYR A 157 9.93 3.69 -15.38
CA TYR A 157 11.01 2.81 -14.93
C TYR A 157 12.38 3.32 -15.40
N CYS A 158 12.56 3.58 -16.69
CA CYS A 158 13.81 4.08 -17.24
C CYS A 158 14.22 5.43 -16.62
N SER A 159 13.28 6.33 -16.32
CA SER A 159 13.59 7.61 -15.68
C SER A 159 13.90 7.51 -14.18
N CYS A 160 13.51 6.40 -13.53
CA CYS A 160 13.62 6.24 -12.08
C CYS A 160 14.67 5.25 -11.62
N ILE A 161 15.17 4.40 -12.53
CA ILE A 161 15.95 3.21 -12.16
C ILE A 161 17.14 3.54 -11.23
N GLU A 162 17.85 4.63 -11.50
CA GLU A 162 18.97 5.08 -10.67
C GLU A 162 18.54 5.51 -9.26
N VAL A 163 17.37 6.15 -9.13
CA VAL A 163 16.81 6.51 -7.81
C VAL A 163 16.39 5.25 -7.06
N LEU A 164 15.73 4.31 -7.74
CA LEU A 164 15.25 3.07 -7.15
C LEU A 164 16.39 2.19 -6.65
N ARG A 165 17.48 2.07 -7.41
CA ARG A 165 18.68 1.30 -7.02
C ARG A 165 19.41 1.91 -5.85
N LYS A 166 19.37 3.24 -5.71
CA LYS A 166 19.94 3.95 -4.57
C LYS A 166 19.08 3.89 -3.31
N ASP A 167 17.83 3.44 -3.34
CA ASP A 167 16.92 3.35 -2.16
C ASP A 167 17.44 2.42 -1.03
N VAL A 168 18.57 1.74 -1.19
CA VAL A 168 19.22 0.98 -0.12
C VAL A 168 20.38 1.74 0.54
N THR A 169 20.77 2.88 0.00
CA THR A 169 21.93 3.64 0.48
C THR A 169 21.56 4.55 1.66
N LYS A 170 22.58 5.00 2.40
CA LYS A 170 22.43 5.95 3.51
C LYS A 170 21.80 7.29 3.07
N GLU A 171 21.98 7.67 1.80
CA GLU A 171 21.41 8.88 1.19
C GLU A 171 19.89 8.95 1.36
N TYR A 172 19.20 7.81 1.26
CA TYR A 172 17.74 7.70 1.38
C TYR A 172 17.29 7.08 2.70
N SER A 173 18.11 7.21 3.75
CA SER A 173 17.66 6.99 5.13
C SER A 173 16.54 7.97 5.51
N ASP A 174 16.64 9.22 5.06
CA ASP A 174 15.53 10.19 5.10
C ASP A 174 14.54 9.93 3.96
N LEU A 175 13.31 9.54 4.33
CA LEU A 175 12.23 9.31 3.39
C LEU A 175 11.83 10.57 2.62
N TRP A 176 12.04 11.76 3.17
CA TRP A 176 11.68 13.01 2.48
C TRP A 176 12.60 13.30 1.30
N CYS A 177 13.90 13.03 1.44
CA CYS A 177 14.86 13.11 0.33
C CYS A 177 14.47 12.17 -0.81
N LEU A 178 14.23 10.89 -0.51
CA LEU A 178 13.78 9.92 -1.51
C LEU A 178 12.47 10.32 -2.17
N ARG A 179 11.50 10.76 -1.36
CA ARG A 179 10.20 11.24 -1.85
C ARG A 179 10.36 12.40 -2.83
N LYS A 180 11.23 13.37 -2.53
CA LYS A 180 11.51 14.53 -3.38
C LYS A 180 12.19 14.11 -4.68
N ASP A 181 13.12 13.18 -4.63
CA ASP A 181 13.84 12.69 -5.81
C ASP A 181 12.95 11.85 -6.73
N LEU A 182 12.14 10.96 -6.17
CA LEU A 182 11.12 10.25 -6.93
C LEU A 182 10.10 11.21 -7.56
N LEU A 183 9.74 12.31 -6.90
CA LEU A 183 8.85 13.29 -7.52
C LEU A 183 9.53 14.11 -8.61
N SER A 184 10.78 14.54 -8.40
CA SER A 184 11.47 15.47 -9.30
C SER A 184 12.09 14.79 -10.52
N LYS A 185 12.66 13.60 -10.36
CA LYS A 185 13.45 12.91 -11.40
C LYS A 185 12.61 11.95 -12.24
N CYS A 186 11.57 11.35 -11.65
CA CYS A 186 10.74 10.36 -12.34
C CYS A 186 9.66 10.97 -13.24
N ARG A 187 9.64 10.55 -14.50
CA ARG A 187 8.57 10.84 -15.46
C ARG A 187 7.33 10.01 -15.17
N ASN A 188 6.14 10.53 -15.50
CA ASN A 188 4.85 9.86 -15.29
C ASN A 188 4.54 9.46 -13.83
N VAL A 189 5.26 10.02 -12.86
CA VAL A 189 5.09 9.74 -11.44
C VAL A 189 4.52 10.97 -10.72
N GLY A 190 3.39 10.75 -10.04
CA GLY A 190 2.72 11.76 -9.20
C GLY A 190 2.82 11.44 -7.71
N VAL A 191 2.28 12.34 -6.88
CA VAL A 191 2.35 12.22 -5.41
C VAL A 191 1.77 10.90 -4.89
N LYS A 192 0.60 10.49 -5.38
CA LYS A 192 0.00 9.19 -5.02
C LYS A 192 0.97 8.03 -5.26
N THR A 193 1.63 8.00 -6.42
CA THR A 193 2.52 6.91 -6.82
C THR A 193 3.76 6.84 -5.93
N VAL A 194 4.35 7.99 -5.60
CA VAL A 194 5.49 8.05 -4.69
C VAL A 194 5.09 7.66 -3.28
N ASP A 195 4.00 8.21 -2.76
CA ASP A 195 3.51 7.88 -1.42
C ASP A 195 3.18 6.38 -1.32
N ALA A 196 2.61 5.79 -2.38
CA ALA A 196 2.37 4.35 -2.46
C ALA A 196 3.68 3.55 -2.48
N TYR A 197 4.65 3.96 -3.29
CA TYR A 197 5.94 3.29 -3.34
C TYR A 197 6.56 3.25 -1.95
N LEU A 198 6.64 4.39 -1.26
CA LEU A 198 7.21 4.48 0.08
C LEU A 198 6.43 3.62 1.09
N LEU A 199 5.09 3.72 1.10
CA LEU A 199 4.25 2.92 2.00
C LEU A 199 4.48 1.41 1.81
N PHE A 200 4.62 0.95 0.56
CA PHE A 200 4.72 -0.46 0.23
C PHE A 200 6.16 -0.98 0.12
N THR A 201 7.19 -0.16 0.34
CA THR A 201 8.60 -0.61 0.37
C THR A 201 9.34 -0.25 1.66
N ARG A 202 8.78 0.58 2.56
CA ARG A 202 9.49 1.07 3.76
C ARG A 202 8.61 0.97 5.01
N ARG A 203 9.08 0.22 6.04
CA ARG A 203 8.37 0.10 7.34
C ARG A 203 8.15 1.44 8.04
N ASN A 204 9.07 2.38 7.90
CA ASN A 204 9.00 3.70 8.53
C ASN A 204 8.15 4.72 7.74
N ALA A 205 7.43 4.29 6.70
CA ALA A 205 6.60 5.14 5.85
C ALA A 205 5.07 4.99 6.10
N THR A 206 4.64 4.31 7.16
CA THR A 206 3.22 4.04 7.43
C THR A 206 2.35 5.28 7.61
N TRP A 207 2.97 6.42 7.92
CA TRP A 207 2.32 7.71 8.03
C TRP A 207 1.99 8.37 6.67
N LEU A 208 2.48 7.80 5.56
CA LEU A 208 2.09 8.19 4.20
C LEU A 208 0.84 7.44 3.78
N ALA A 209 -0.22 8.19 3.48
CA ALA A 209 -1.44 7.69 2.88
C ALA A 209 -1.49 8.09 1.39
N PRO A 210 -1.40 7.15 0.44
CA PRO A 210 -1.56 7.43 -0.98
C PRO A 210 -2.97 7.97 -1.25
N VAL A 211 -3.07 9.28 -1.51
CA VAL A 211 -4.37 9.94 -1.68
C VAL A 211 -4.94 9.60 -3.06
N ASP A 212 -5.94 8.73 -3.08
CA ASP A 212 -6.70 8.36 -4.26
C ASP A 212 -8.20 8.59 -4.09
N ILE A 213 -9.00 8.20 -5.10
CA ILE A 213 -10.45 8.42 -5.08
C ILE A 213 -11.15 7.66 -3.95
N HIS A 214 -10.68 6.45 -3.61
CA HIS A 214 -11.25 5.62 -2.55
C HIS A 214 -10.98 6.28 -1.20
N PHE A 215 -9.73 6.67 -0.94
CA PHE A 215 -9.38 7.37 0.28
C PHE A 215 -10.09 8.72 0.40
N LYS A 216 -10.13 9.51 -0.67
CA LYS A 216 -10.83 10.80 -0.70
C LYS A 216 -12.32 10.68 -0.37
N ARG A 217 -13.00 9.70 -0.96
CA ARG A 217 -14.41 9.43 -0.66
C ARG A 217 -14.57 8.95 0.78
N PHE A 218 -13.72 8.02 1.22
CA PHE A 218 -13.77 7.47 2.56
C PHE A 218 -13.62 8.56 3.62
N ILE A 219 -12.65 9.47 3.48
CA ILE A 219 -12.45 10.55 4.47
C ILE A 219 -13.58 11.57 4.46
N HIS A 220 -14.21 11.77 3.30
CA HIS A 220 -15.36 12.63 3.20
C HIS A 220 -16.57 12.03 3.93
N TYR A 221 -16.88 10.75 3.68
CA TYR A 221 -18.09 10.14 4.20
C TYR A 221 -17.97 9.69 5.65
N ILE A 222 -16.84 9.11 6.05
CA ILE A 222 -16.64 8.54 7.40
C ILE A 222 -16.17 9.60 8.41
N PHE A 223 -15.28 10.50 7.99
CA PHE A 223 -14.70 11.50 8.90
C PHE A 223 -15.29 12.91 8.70
N ASN A 224 -16.22 13.10 7.76
CA ASN A 224 -16.78 14.40 7.40
C ASN A 224 -15.71 15.44 7.03
N VAL A 225 -14.66 15.02 6.33
CA VAL A 225 -13.54 15.90 5.97
C VAL A 225 -13.42 16.09 4.46
N LYS A 226 -13.43 17.35 4.02
CA LYS A 226 -13.12 17.74 2.64
C LYS A 226 -11.71 18.33 2.57
N LYS A 227 -10.80 17.63 1.89
CA LYS A 227 -9.43 18.10 1.61
C LYS A 227 -9.09 17.95 0.13
N GLU A 228 -8.18 18.77 -0.35
CA GLU A 228 -7.68 18.74 -1.72
C GLU A 228 -6.57 17.69 -1.89
N ASN A 229 -6.39 17.22 -3.12
CA ASN A 229 -5.28 16.32 -3.44
C ASN A 229 -3.93 17.04 -3.25
N PRO A 230 -2.88 16.32 -2.81
CA PRO A 230 -1.55 16.90 -2.74
C PRO A 230 -1.07 17.31 -4.13
N ARG A 231 -0.41 18.47 -4.22
CA ARG A 231 0.08 19.01 -5.49
C ARG A 231 1.60 18.83 -5.59
N LYS A 232 2.04 18.24 -6.71
CA LYS A 232 3.44 17.87 -6.96
C LYS A 232 4.41 19.06 -6.84
N ASN A 233 4.02 20.22 -7.35
CA ASN A 233 4.83 21.45 -7.30
C ASN A 233 5.14 21.93 -5.87
N TYR A 234 4.23 21.71 -4.92
CA TYR A 234 4.50 21.98 -3.50
C TYR A 234 5.30 20.84 -2.86
N CYS A 235 4.97 19.58 -3.15
CA CYS A 235 5.64 18.42 -2.54
C CYS A 235 7.12 18.28 -2.90
N ILE A 236 7.58 18.84 -4.02
CA ILE A 236 9.01 18.87 -4.38
C ILE A 236 9.77 19.96 -3.60
N LYS A 237 9.07 21.02 -3.15
CA LYS A 237 9.68 22.21 -2.54
C LYS A 237 9.63 22.20 -1.02
N TYR A 238 8.58 21.64 -0.43
CA TYR A 238 8.28 21.79 0.99
C TYR A 238 8.03 20.45 1.68
N LEU A 239 8.55 20.32 2.90
CA LEU A 239 8.08 19.34 3.87
C LEU A 239 6.62 19.63 4.24
N CYS A 240 5.83 18.60 4.54
CA CYS A 240 4.39 18.76 4.78
C CYS A 240 4.07 19.81 5.87
N HIS A 241 4.83 19.87 6.97
CA HIS A 241 4.58 20.81 8.07
C HIS A 241 4.94 22.28 7.74
N LYS A 242 5.83 22.50 6.76
CA LYS A 242 6.23 23.84 6.26
C LYS A 242 5.52 24.24 4.97
N CYS A 243 4.67 23.37 4.42
CA CYS A 243 4.01 23.60 3.15
C CYS A 243 2.90 24.66 3.30
N PRO A 244 2.86 25.72 2.47
CA PRO A 244 1.80 26.72 2.52
C PRO A 244 0.42 26.16 2.12
N PHE A 245 0.39 24.99 1.46
CA PHE A 245 -0.83 24.29 1.09
C PHE A 245 -1.30 23.28 2.16
N LYS A 246 -0.62 23.19 3.32
CA LYS A 246 -0.85 22.12 4.30
C LYS A 246 -2.29 22.03 4.80
N ASP A 247 -2.94 23.16 5.08
CA ASP A 247 -4.27 23.18 5.71
C ASP A 247 -5.38 22.66 4.79
N LYS A 248 -5.15 22.72 3.46
CA LYS A 248 -6.05 22.18 2.44
C LYS A 248 -5.67 20.76 2.00
N CYS A 249 -4.43 20.33 2.24
CA CYS A 249 -3.87 19.10 1.68
C CYS A 249 -4.33 17.84 2.43
N ALA A 250 -4.86 16.85 1.70
CA ALA A 250 -5.29 15.56 2.24
C ALA A 250 -4.13 14.75 2.85
N THR A 251 -2.93 14.77 2.25
CA THR A 251 -1.76 14.07 2.80
C THR A 251 -1.37 14.62 4.17
N TYR A 252 -1.31 15.95 4.32
CA TYR A 252 -0.97 16.54 5.61
C TYR A 252 -2.07 16.30 6.65
N TRP A 253 -3.34 16.41 6.25
CA TRP A 253 -4.44 16.11 7.15
C TRP A 253 -4.39 14.66 7.64
N ALA A 254 -4.15 13.68 6.77
CA ALA A 254 -4.05 12.27 7.14
C ALA A 254 -2.87 12.02 8.10
N LEU A 255 -1.70 12.59 7.80
CA LEU A 255 -0.52 12.54 8.67
C LEU A 255 -0.84 13.09 10.07
N LYS A 256 -1.42 14.30 10.14
CA LYS A 256 -1.75 14.96 11.42
C LYS A 256 -2.85 14.23 12.20
N SER A 257 -3.80 13.61 11.50
CA SER A 257 -4.99 13.03 12.13
C SER A 257 -4.78 11.59 12.57
N PHE A 258 -3.94 10.84 11.87
CA PHE A 258 -3.82 9.39 12.04
C PHE A 258 -2.40 8.90 12.34
N GLY A 259 -1.37 9.76 12.20
CA GLY A 259 0.02 9.36 12.43
C GLY A 259 0.38 8.09 11.66
N LYS A 260 0.93 7.09 12.37
CA LYS A 260 1.36 5.81 11.76
C LYS A 260 0.20 4.95 11.25
N LEU A 261 -1.07 5.26 11.56
CA LEU A 261 -2.22 4.56 11.00
C LEU A 261 -2.62 5.04 9.60
N ALA A 262 -2.07 6.15 9.11
CA ALA A 262 -2.56 6.78 7.88
C ALA A 262 -2.56 5.82 6.67
N GLY A 263 -1.47 5.09 6.43
CA GLY A 263 -1.35 4.12 5.33
C GLY A 263 -2.27 2.90 5.51
N TRP A 264 -2.46 2.45 6.75
CA TRP A 264 -3.42 1.37 7.05
C TRP A 264 -4.86 1.81 6.81
N ILE A 265 -5.26 3.01 7.26
CA ILE A 265 -6.60 3.56 7.00
C ILE A 265 -6.82 3.75 5.50
N GLN A 266 -5.78 4.15 4.75
CA GLN A 266 -5.87 4.21 3.28
C GLN A 266 -6.15 2.83 2.67
N THR A 267 -5.52 1.77 3.19
CA THR A 267 -5.77 0.39 2.77
C THR A 267 -7.19 -0.06 3.14
N VAL A 268 -7.66 0.26 4.35
CA VAL A 268 -9.04 0.04 4.80
C VAL A 268 -10.02 0.74 3.86
N ALA A 269 -9.76 1.99 3.48
CA ALA A 269 -10.63 2.76 2.59
C ALA A 269 -10.84 2.06 1.23
N TYR A 270 -9.77 1.49 0.65
CA TYR A 270 -9.87 0.71 -0.58
C TYR A 270 -10.72 -0.55 -0.38
N VAL A 271 -10.43 -1.34 0.66
CA VAL A 271 -11.18 -2.57 0.95
C VAL A 271 -12.66 -2.26 1.20
N HIS A 272 -12.93 -1.24 2.00
CA HIS A 272 -14.28 -0.80 2.34
C HIS A 272 -15.07 -0.41 1.09
N ASP A 273 -14.45 0.34 0.17
CA ASP A 273 -15.10 0.71 -1.08
C ASP A 273 -15.45 -0.53 -1.92
N LYS A 274 -14.53 -1.48 -2.07
CA LYS A 274 -14.73 -2.71 -2.85
C LYS A 274 -15.75 -3.67 -2.24
N LEU A 275 -15.86 -3.70 -0.91
CA LEU A 275 -16.82 -4.56 -0.22
C LEU A 275 -18.21 -3.96 -0.18
N TYR A 276 -18.32 -2.65 0.07
CA TYR A 276 -19.59 -1.99 0.39
C TYR A 276 -19.94 -0.89 -0.60
N CYS A 277 -19.15 0.18 -0.66
CA CYS A 277 -19.56 1.42 -1.33
C CYS A 277 -19.76 1.25 -2.83
N SER A 278 -18.79 0.67 -3.56
CA SER A 278 -18.89 0.46 -5.00
C SER A 278 -19.98 -0.55 -5.39
N LYS A 279 -20.46 -1.33 -4.41
CA LYS A 279 -21.54 -2.31 -4.57
C LYS A 279 -22.88 -1.82 -4.03
N ARG A 280 -22.96 -0.56 -3.57
CA ARG A 280 -24.16 0.06 -2.97
C ARG A 280 -24.75 -0.73 -1.78
N LYS A 281 -23.90 -1.44 -1.02
CA LYS A 281 -24.32 -2.29 0.12
C LYS A 281 -24.39 -1.52 1.45
N CYS A 282 -24.99 -0.33 1.43
CA CYS A 282 -25.04 0.54 2.61
C CYS A 282 -25.86 -0.07 3.77
N SER A 283 -26.96 -0.76 3.47
CA SER A 283 -27.85 -1.36 4.48
C SER A 283 -27.17 -2.38 5.39
N ILE A 284 -26.11 -3.04 4.91
CA ILE A 284 -25.32 -4.02 5.66
C ILE A 284 -23.91 -3.50 6.00
N CYS A 285 -23.66 -2.22 5.78
CA CYS A 285 -22.37 -1.60 6.03
C CYS A 285 -22.21 -1.31 7.51
N SER A 286 -21.21 -1.94 8.13
CA SER A 286 -20.93 -1.78 9.55
C SER A 286 -20.48 -0.37 9.98
N LEU A 287 -20.09 0.47 9.02
CA LEU A 287 -19.69 1.86 9.27
C LEU A 287 -20.79 2.88 8.95
N ILE A 288 -22.01 2.43 8.62
CA ILE A 288 -23.10 3.34 8.19
C ILE A 288 -23.38 4.45 9.20
N ARG A 289 -23.25 4.18 10.51
CA ARG A 289 -23.46 5.19 11.56
C ARG A 289 -22.53 6.40 11.48
N PHE A 290 -21.36 6.24 10.84
CA PHE A 290 -20.42 7.33 10.61
C PHE A 290 -20.59 7.99 9.24
N CYS A 291 -21.34 7.36 8.32
CA CYS A 291 -21.48 7.79 6.94
C CYS A 291 -22.45 8.97 6.82
N ARG A 292 -21.96 10.16 6.46
CA ARG A 292 -22.78 11.38 6.29
C ARG A 292 -23.28 11.63 4.87
N GLY A 293 -23.59 10.57 4.12
CA GLY A 293 -24.15 10.71 2.78
C GLY A 293 -24.72 9.40 2.24
N LYS A 294 -25.68 9.52 1.31
CA LYS A 294 -26.01 8.45 0.38
C LYS A 294 -25.00 8.51 -0.77
N LEU A 295 -24.46 7.36 -1.17
CA LEU A 295 -23.75 7.28 -2.43
C LEU A 295 -24.81 7.35 -3.53
N ASP A 296 -24.87 8.47 -4.24
CA ASP A 296 -25.60 8.57 -5.51
C ASP A 296 -25.00 7.57 -6.54
#